data_AF-A0A9W6KC09-F1
#
_entry.id   AF-A0A9W6KC09-F1
#
_cell.length_a   1.000
_cell.length_b   1.000
_cell.length_c   1.000
_cell.angle_alpha   90.00
_cell.angle_beta   90.00
_cell.angle_gamma   90.00
#
_symmetry.space_group_name_H-M   'P 1'
#
loop_
_entity.id
_entity.type
_entity.pdbx_description
1 polymer ?
#
loop_
_entity_poly.entity_id
_entity_poly.type
_entity_poly.pdbx_seq_one_letter_code
_entity_poly.pdbx_strand_id
1 'polypeptide(L)'
;MGIAKTDPFCLPHHIEGCSAEVFDALAKERFLRGLSRSDFTARLTHYFAVVNAIHPFREGNCRAQRAFFRQLSREAGWPINWSDLDPERNADASMASLRGDNGPLHEMLDTLVSR
;
A
#
# COMPACT_ATOMS: atom_id res chain seq x y z
N MET A 1 -5.71 -31.68 -7.61
CA MET A 1 -4.53 -30.94 -7.14
C MET A 1 -4.42 -29.66 -7.95
N GLY A 2 -4.83 -28.53 -7.37
CA GLY A 2 -4.77 -27.23 -8.04
C GLY A 2 -4.48 -26.16 -7.00
N ILE A 3 -3.22 -26.06 -6.58
CA ILE A 3 -2.76 -24.95 -5.75
C ILE A 3 -2.14 -23.94 -6.70
N ALA A 4 -2.89 -22.89 -7.03
CA ALA A 4 -2.31 -21.69 -7.59
C ALA A 4 -1.22 -21.22 -6.62
N LYS A 5 0.03 -21.18 -7.07
CA LYS A 5 1.16 -20.61 -6.32
C LYS A 5 0.89 -19.13 -6.13
N THR A 6 0.19 -18.79 -5.07
CA THR A 6 0.10 -17.41 -4.59
C THR A 6 1.42 -17.11 -3.88
N ASP A 7 2.09 -16.05 -4.29
CA ASP A 7 3.35 -15.62 -3.69
C ASP A 7 3.14 -15.39 -2.18
N PRO A 8 3.97 -15.96 -1.29
CA PRO A 8 3.72 -15.92 0.15
C PRO A 8 3.92 -14.50 0.73
N PHE A 9 3.02 -14.11 1.62
CA PHE A 9 3.16 -12.91 2.44
C PHE A 9 4.21 -13.11 3.56
N CYS A 10 4.43 -12.05 4.35
CA CYS A 10 5.30 -12.07 5.52
C CYS A 10 4.96 -13.22 6.48
N LEU A 11 6.01 -13.87 7.02
CA LEU A 11 5.84 -14.92 8.02
C LEU A 11 5.32 -14.32 9.34
N PRO A 12 4.42 -15.01 10.08
CA PRO A 12 3.79 -14.42 11.27
C PRO A 12 4.75 -13.86 12.32
N HIS A 13 5.90 -14.51 12.53
CA HIS A 13 6.91 -14.06 13.51
C HIS A 13 7.70 -12.82 13.07
N HIS A 14 7.58 -12.39 11.81
CA HIS A 14 8.18 -11.16 11.30
C HIS A 14 7.18 -10.00 11.23
N ILE A 15 5.87 -10.25 11.36
CA ILE A 15 4.83 -9.21 11.21
C ILE A 15 5.10 -8.01 12.11
N GLU A 16 5.38 -8.25 13.40
CA GLU A 16 5.59 -7.17 14.37
C GLU A 16 6.84 -6.34 14.04
N GLY A 17 7.97 -6.98 13.76
CA GLY A 17 9.22 -6.31 13.39
C GLY A 17 9.09 -5.51 12.10
N CYS A 18 8.59 -6.12 11.03
CA CYS A 18 8.39 -5.43 9.76
C CYS A 18 7.38 -4.29 9.86
N SER A 19 6.32 -4.44 10.68
CA SER A 19 5.34 -3.37 10.93
C SER A 19 5.99 -2.20 11.66
N ALA A 20 6.78 -2.46 12.71
CA ALA A 20 7.49 -1.42 13.45
C ALA A 20 8.43 -0.64 12.53
N GLU A 21 9.23 -1.35 11.72
CA GLU A 21 10.15 -0.72 10.76
C GLU A 21 9.45 0.19 9.75
N VAL A 22 8.37 -0.29 9.11
CA VAL A 22 7.67 0.49 8.09
C VAL A 22 6.98 1.72 8.68
N PHE A 23 6.37 1.61 9.86
CA PHE A 23 5.67 2.73 10.50
C PHE A 23 6.62 3.73 11.14
N ASP A 24 7.78 3.29 11.65
CA ASP A 24 8.86 4.20 12.10
C ASP A 24 9.44 4.99 10.94
N ALA A 25 9.67 4.35 9.78
CA ALA A 25 10.12 5.04 8.58
C ALA A 25 9.09 6.09 8.13
N LEU A 26 7.82 5.72 8.11
CA LEU A 26 6.72 6.62 7.75
C LEU A 26 6.62 7.84 8.67
N ALA A 27 6.81 7.64 9.97
CA ALA A 27 6.82 8.72 10.96
C ALA A 27 8.00 9.68 10.74
N LYS A 28 9.19 9.15 10.43
CA LYS A 28 10.38 9.95 10.08
C LYS A 28 10.18 10.78 8.80
N GLU A 29 9.37 10.28 7.86
CA GLU A 29 8.93 11.01 6.66
C GLU A 29 7.72 11.93 6.91
N ARG A 30 7.48 12.30 8.17
CA ARG A 30 6.41 13.22 8.59
C ARG A 30 5.02 12.79 8.11
N PHE A 31 4.79 11.49 7.93
CA PHE A 31 3.54 10.94 7.38
C PHE A 31 3.19 11.51 6.01
N LEU A 32 4.20 11.69 5.15
CA LEU A 32 4.08 12.17 3.76
C LEU A 32 3.56 13.60 3.60
N ARG A 33 3.49 14.37 4.70
CA ARG A 33 3.01 15.77 4.67
C ARG A 33 4.01 16.69 3.99
N GLY A 34 3.50 17.63 3.19
CA GLY A 34 4.29 18.68 2.53
C GLY A 34 5.01 18.23 1.25
N LEU A 35 4.68 17.05 0.73
CA LEU A 35 5.20 16.53 -0.53
C LEU A 35 4.44 17.09 -1.73
N SER A 36 5.12 17.18 -2.88
CA SER A 36 4.46 17.38 -4.18
C SER A 36 3.57 16.17 -4.50
N ARG A 37 2.60 16.30 -5.43
CA ARG A 37 1.76 15.15 -5.84
C ARG A 37 2.62 13.97 -6.30
N SER A 38 3.63 14.23 -7.12
CA SER A 38 4.52 13.19 -7.65
C SER A 38 5.29 12.47 -6.54
N ASP A 39 5.88 13.22 -5.62
CA ASP A 39 6.64 12.63 -4.50
C ASP A 39 5.70 11.89 -3.54
N PHE A 40 4.52 12.45 -3.30
CA PHE A 40 3.49 11.82 -2.47
C PHE A 40 3.06 10.48 -3.06
N THR A 41 2.69 10.41 -4.34
CA THR A 41 2.26 9.16 -4.99
C THR A 41 3.39 8.12 -4.97
N ALA A 42 4.64 8.54 -5.22
CA ALA A 42 5.79 7.65 -5.18
C ALA A 42 6.02 7.06 -3.78
N ARG A 43 5.97 7.88 -2.72
CA ARG A 43 6.12 7.41 -1.33
C ARG A 43 4.91 6.61 -0.87
N LEU A 44 3.70 7.03 -1.21
CA LEU A 44 2.47 6.29 -0.92
C LEU A 44 2.54 4.88 -1.51
N THR A 45 3.00 4.75 -2.76
CA THR A 45 3.18 3.46 -3.44
C THR A 45 4.14 2.56 -2.66
N HIS A 46 5.29 3.11 -2.24
CA HIS A 46 6.26 2.36 -1.45
C HIS A 46 5.65 1.83 -0.15
N TYR A 47 5.00 2.69 0.64
CA TYR A 47 4.39 2.27 1.90
C TYR A 47 3.22 1.30 1.70
N PHE A 48 2.40 1.51 0.67
CA PHE A 48 1.31 0.60 0.32
C PHE A 48 1.84 -0.79 -0.04
N ALA A 49 2.88 -0.86 -0.88
CA ALA A 49 3.54 -2.11 -1.26
C ALA A 49 4.06 -2.88 -0.03
N VAL A 50 4.81 -2.20 0.85
CA VAL A 50 5.38 -2.82 2.05
C VAL A 50 4.29 -3.31 3.01
N VAL A 51 3.28 -2.49 3.29
CA VAL A 51 2.15 -2.88 4.16
C VAL A 51 1.34 -4.02 3.53
N ASN A 52 1.21 -4.06 2.19
CA ASN A 52 0.55 -5.16 1.48
C ASN A 52 1.31 -6.48 1.62
N ALA A 53 2.64 -6.45 1.55
CA ALA A 53 3.49 -7.61 1.74
C ALA A 53 3.47 -8.15 3.19
N ILE A 54 3.34 -7.25 4.18
CA ILE A 54 3.24 -7.64 5.61
C ILE A 54 1.96 -8.45 5.87
N HIS A 55 0.83 -8.04 5.29
CA HIS A 55 -0.45 -8.75 5.40
C HIS A 55 -0.82 -9.17 6.84
N PRO A 56 -0.87 -8.22 7.80
CA PRO A 56 -0.76 -8.52 9.23
C PRO A 56 -1.96 -9.24 9.86
N PHE A 57 -3.12 -9.26 9.20
CA PHE A 57 -4.35 -9.84 9.75
C PHE A 57 -4.69 -11.18 9.07
N ARG A 58 -5.37 -12.06 9.80
CA ARG A 58 -5.94 -13.29 9.22
C ARG A 58 -6.98 -13.00 8.13
N GLU A 59 -7.79 -11.96 8.33
CA GLU A 59 -8.79 -11.47 7.39
C GLU A 59 -8.94 -9.95 7.51
N GLY A 60 -9.37 -9.29 6.44
CA GLY A 60 -9.70 -7.85 6.47
C GLY A 60 -8.54 -6.90 6.17
N ASN A 61 -7.37 -7.40 5.74
CA ASN A 61 -6.21 -6.59 5.37
C ASN A 61 -6.57 -5.45 4.42
N CYS A 62 -7.27 -5.74 3.32
CA CYS A 62 -7.63 -4.73 2.34
C CYS A 62 -8.50 -3.61 2.94
N ARG A 63 -9.41 -3.93 3.87
CA ARG A 63 -10.26 -2.91 4.52
C ARG A 63 -9.43 -2.04 5.47
N ALA A 64 -8.58 -2.65 6.28
CA ALA A 64 -7.71 -1.94 7.21
C ALA A 64 -6.71 -1.03 6.47
N GLN A 65 -6.05 -1.54 5.42
CA GLN A 65 -5.11 -0.80 4.58
C GLN A 65 -5.78 0.39 3.91
N ARG A 66 -6.92 0.20 3.24
CA ARG A 66 -7.64 1.32 2.60
C ARG A 66 -8.09 2.36 3.64
N ALA A 67 -8.55 1.94 4.80
CA ALA A 67 -8.93 2.86 5.87
C ALA A 67 -7.73 3.67 6.41
N PHE A 68 -6.57 3.02 6.57
CA PHE A 68 -5.32 3.66 7.00
C PHE A 68 -4.83 4.67 5.96
N PHE A 69 -4.61 4.23 4.71
CA PHE A 69 -4.12 5.09 3.65
C PHE A 69 -5.10 6.20 3.30
N ARG A 70 -6.42 5.99 3.40
CA ARG A 70 -7.39 7.08 3.25
C ARG A 70 -7.15 8.22 4.26
N GLN A 71 -6.90 7.88 5.52
CA GLN A 71 -6.66 8.88 6.56
C GLN A 71 -5.32 9.56 6.32
N LEU A 72 -4.26 8.78 6.11
CA LEU A 72 -2.92 9.30 5.84
C LEU A 72 -2.90 10.27 4.66
N SER A 73 -3.46 9.84 3.52
CA SER A 73 -3.53 10.63 2.29
C SER A 73 -4.31 11.94 2.48
N ARG A 74 -5.41 11.90 3.22
CA ARG A 74 -6.19 13.10 3.56
C ARG A 74 -5.39 14.09 4.42
N GLU A 75 -4.74 13.61 5.48
CA GLU A 75 -3.92 14.46 6.35
C GLU A 75 -2.65 15.01 5.65
N ALA A 76 -2.18 14.33 4.60
CA ALA A 76 -1.10 14.78 3.74
C ALA A 76 -1.53 15.83 2.68
N GLY A 77 -2.83 16.09 2.53
CA GLY A 77 -3.38 17.02 1.55
C GLY A 77 -3.62 16.44 0.15
N TRP A 78 -3.57 15.11 0.03
CA TRP A 78 -3.68 14.39 -1.24
C TRP A 78 -4.70 13.24 -1.12
N PRO A 79 -6.01 13.53 -0.96
CA PRO A 79 -7.02 12.51 -0.73
C PRO A 79 -7.02 11.42 -1.82
N ILE A 80 -7.29 10.19 -1.40
CA ILE A 80 -7.40 9.03 -2.30
C ILE A 80 -8.85 8.56 -2.39
N ASN A 81 -9.38 8.42 -3.60
CA ASN A 81 -10.73 7.92 -3.84
C ASN A 81 -10.72 6.42 -4.14
N TRP A 82 -10.94 5.60 -3.11
CA TRP A 82 -11.03 4.15 -3.28
C TRP A 82 -12.27 3.67 -4.03
N SER A 83 -13.26 4.54 -4.27
CA SER A 83 -14.48 4.16 -5.01
C SER A 83 -14.21 3.92 -6.49
N ASP A 84 -13.14 4.52 -7.02
CA ASP A 84 -12.72 4.39 -8.42
C ASP A 84 -11.70 3.25 -8.60
N LEU A 85 -11.41 2.50 -7.53
CA LEU A 85 -10.47 1.38 -7.56
C LEU A 85 -11.07 0.21 -8.35
N ASP A 86 -10.47 -0.10 -9.49
CA ASP A 86 -10.79 -1.31 -10.23
C ASP A 86 -10.21 -2.55 -9.50
N PRO A 87 -11.04 -3.55 -9.14
CA PRO A 87 -10.58 -4.71 -8.37
C PRO A 87 -9.57 -5.60 -9.11
N GLU A 88 -9.72 -5.77 -10.43
CA GLU A 88 -8.84 -6.61 -11.25
C GLU A 88 -7.46 -5.95 -11.38
N ARG A 89 -7.44 -4.66 -11.75
CA ARG A 89 -6.22 -3.85 -11.80
C ARG A 89 -5.50 -3.83 -10.45
N ASN A 90 -6.24 -3.74 -9.35
CA ASN A 90 -5.65 -3.80 -8.01
C ASN A 90 -5.01 -5.16 -7.71
N ALA A 91 -5.65 -6.26 -8.09
CA ALA A 91 -5.09 -7.60 -7.90
C ALA A 91 -3.79 -7.77 -8.70
N ASP A 92 -3.80 -7.37 -9.98
CA ASP A 92 -2.64 -7.47 -10.86
C ASP A 92 -1.48 -6.59 -10.39
N ALA A 93 -1.78 -5.32 -10.05
CA ALA A 93 -0.77 -4.40 -9.54
C ALA A 93 -0.18 -4.86 -8.19
N SER A 94 -1.01 -5.45 -7.31
CA SER A 94 -0.54 -6.00 -6.04
C SER A 94 0.37 -7.22 -6.25
N MET A 95 0.04 -8.10 -7.21
CA MET A 95 0.88 -9.25 -7.56
C MET A 95 2.22 -8.81 -8.17
N ALA A 96 2.21 -7.82 -9.07
CA ALA A 96 3.43 -7.25 -9.64
C ALA A 96 4.33 -6.67 -8.52
N SER A 97 3.74 -5.94 -7.58
CA SER A 97 4.44 -5.36 -6.43
C SER A 97 5.08 -6.42 -5.54
N LEU A 98 4.39 -7.53 -5.24
CA LEU A 98 4.96 -8.66 -4.48
C LEU A 98 6.15 -9.32 -5.20
N ARG A 99 6.19 -9.24 -6.54
CA ARG A 99 7.30 -9.73 -7.37
C ARG A 99 8.41 -8.71 -7.59
N GLY A 100 8.29 -7.53 -6.99
CA GLY A 100 9.30 -6.47 -7.01
C GLY A 100 9.06 -5.36 -8.03
N ASP A 101 7.94 -5.38 -8.78
CA ASP A 101 7.58 -4.32 -9.71
C ASP A 101 6.44 -3.44 -9.15
N ASN A 102 6.80 -2.26 -8.66
CA ASN A 102 5.86 -1.29 -8.14
C ASN A 102 5.28 -0.35 -9.22
N GLY A 103 5.70 -0.47 -10.49
CA GLY A 103 5.23 0.39 -11.59
C GLY A 103 3.71 0.37 -11.75
N PRO A 104 3.08 -0.81 -11.93
CA PRO A 104 1.62 -0.91 -12.06
C PRO A 104 0.86 -0.38 -10.84
N LEU A 105 1.41 -0.61 -9.63
CA LEU A 105 0.83 -0.12 -8.38
C LEU A 105 0.90 1.41 -8.30
N HIS A 106 2.02 2.01 -8.72
CA HIS A 106 2.18 3.46 -8.80
C HIS A 106 1.18 4.07 -9.78
N GLU A 107 1.09 3.55 -11.01
CA GLU A 107 0.16 4.05 -12.02
C GLU A 107 -1.30 3.95 -11.57
N MET A 108 -1.66 2.88 -10.87
CA MET A 108 -2.99 2.74 -10.30
C MET A 108 -3.23 3.77 -9.20
N LEU A 109 -2.34 3.88 -8.21
CA LEU A 109 -2.51 4.82 -7.12
C LEU A 109 -2.51 6.27 -7.60
N ASP A 110 -1.70 6.63 -8.60
CA ASP A 110 -1.71 7.99 -9.16
C ASP A 110 -3.09 8.37 -9.71
N THR A 111 -3.78 7.41 -10.35
CA THR A 111 -5.13 7.66 -10.89
C THR A 111 -6.19 7.87 -9.80
N LEU A 112 -5.94 7.40 -8.57
CA LEU A 112 -6.87 7.50 -7.44
C LEU A 112 -6.60 8.70 -6.53
N VAL A 113 -5.40 9.28 -6.60
CA VAL A 113 -5.03 10.46 -5.81
C VAL A 113 -5.58 11.72 -6.49
N SER A 114 -6.52 12.37 -5.81
CA SER A 114 -7.15 13.61 -6.24
C SER A 114 -6.60 14.82 -5.46
N ARG A 115 -6.92 16.02 -5.95
CA ARG A 115 -6.60 17.30 -5.31
C ARG A 115 -7.88 17.96 -4.82
#